data_AF-A0A973IGL0-F1
#
_entry.id   AF-A0A973IGL0-F1
#
_cell.length_a   1.000
_cell.length_b   1.000
_cell.length_c   1.000
_cell.angle_alpha   90.00
_cell.angle_beta   90.00
_cell.angle_gamma   90.00
#
_symmetry.space_group_name_H-M   'P 1'
#
loop_
_entity.id
_entity.type
_entity.pdbx_description
1 polymer ?
#
loop_
_entity_poly.entity_id
_entity_poly.type
_entity_poly.pdbx_seq_one_letter_code
_entity_poly.pdbx_strand_id
1 'polypeptide(L)' 'REEGILAGVSSGGALAGALRVAEQVDNAVIVFIVCDRGDRYLSTGLYAPES' A
#
# COMPACT_ATOMS: atom_id res chain seq x y z
N ARG A 1 7.80 -4.54 -0.95
CA ARG A 1 9.09 -5.15 -0.49
C ARG A 1 9.94 -4.16 0.30
N GLU A 2 9.96 -2.88 -0.10
CA GLU A 2 10.92 -1.87 0.38
C GLU A 2 10.68 -1.40 1.83
N GLU A 3 9.43 -1.10 2.16
CA GLU A 3 9.08 -0.45 3.45
C GLU A 3 8.78 -1.41 4.62
N GLY A 4 8.80 -2.72 4.38
CA GLY A 4 8.45 -3.71 5.42
C GLY A 4 6.98 -3.72 5.88
N ILE A 5 6.08 -3.00 5.18
CA ILE A 5 4.64 -2.96 5.49
C ILE A 5 3.92 -4.07 4.70
N LEU A 6 3.49 -5.13 5.41
CA LEU A 6 2.69 -6.22 4.84
C LEU A 6 1.19 -5.90 5.01
N ALA A 7 0.53 -5.45 3.95
CA ALA A 7 -0.86 -5.00 3.96
C ALA A 7 -1.66 -5.50 2.74
N GLY A 8 -3.00 -5.53 2.86
CA GLY A 8 -3.90 -5.93 1.78
C GLY A 8 -3.96 -4.97 0.59
N VAL A 9 -4.66 -5.39 -0.48
CA VAL A 9 -4.75 -4.67 -1.76
C VAL A 9 -5.30 -3.25 -1.60
N SER A 10 -6.32 -3.06 -0.77
CA SER A 10 -6.93 -1.74 -0.56
C SER A 10 -5.95 -0.73 0.05
N SER A 11 -5.09 -1.18 0.96
CA SER A 11 -4.01 -0.36 1.56
C SER A 11 -2.97 0.05 0.50
N GLY A 12 -2.63 -0.86 -0.42
CA GLY A 12 -1.77 -0.55 -1.56
C GLY A 12 -2.42 0.48 -2.51
N GLY A 13 -3.71 0.35 -2.77
CA GLY A 13 -4.48 1.34 -3.54
C GLY A 13 -4.51 2.72 -2.86
N ALA A 14 -4.69 2.76 -1.54
CA ALA A 14 -4.67 4.00 -0.78
C ALA A 14 -3.29 4.68 -0.82
N LEU A 15 -2.19 3.93 -0.68
CA LEU A 15 -0.83 4.46 -0.84
C LEU A 15 -0.61 4.99 -2.26
N ALA A 16 -1.05 4.26 -3.28
CA ALA A 16 -0.91 4.70 -4.67
C ALA A 16 -1.68 6.00 -4.95
N GLY A 17 -2.84 6.21 -4.31
CA GLY A 17 -3.55 7.49 -4.35
C GLY A 17 -2.81 8.59 -3.59
N ALA A 18 -2.31 8.28 -2.40
CA ALA A 18 -1.56 9.22 -1.56
C ALA A 18 -0.28 9.73 -2.26
N LEU A 19 0.46 8.86 -2.96
CA LEU A 19 1.63 9.25 -3.74
C LEU A 19 1.29 10.21 -4.88
N ARG A 20 0.18 9.98 -5.60
CA ARG A 20 -0.29 10.90 -6.65
C ARG A 20 -0.68 12.27 -6.08
N VAL A 21 -1.27 12.30 -4.89
CA VAL A 21 -1.55 13.58 -4.20
C VAL A 21 -0.25 14.26 -3.77
N ALA A 22 0.73 13.49 -3.29
CA ALA A 22 2.05 14.01 -2.89
C ALA A 22 2.80 14.68 -4.04
N GLU A 23 2.62 14.22 -5.28
CA GLU A 23 3.20 14.84 -6.47
C GLU A 23 2.58 16.21 -6.82
N GLN A 24 1.42 16.56 -6.26
CA GLN A 24 0.66 17.76 -6.59
C GLN A 24 0.80 18.89 -5.56
N VAL A 25 1.48 18.64 -4.44
CA VAL A 25 1.56 19.57 -3.31
C VAL A 25 2.98 19.68 -2.77
N ASP A 26 3.34 20.87 -2.30
CA ASP A 26 4.63 21.12 -1.63
C ASP A 26 4.40 21.30 -0.12
N ASN A 27 5.35 20.84 0.70
CA ASN A 27 5.35 21.00 2.18
C ASN A 27 4.06 20.53 2.88
N ALA A 28 3.46 19.45 2.40
CA ALA A 28 2.25 18.86 2.98
C ALA A 28 2.56 17.62 3.84
N VAL A 29 1.70 17.36 4.83
CA VAL A 29 1.66 16.08 5.55
C VAL A 29 0.51 15.25 5.01
N ILE A 30 0.83 14.09 4.44
CA ILE A 30 -0.16 13.19 3.84
C ILE A 30 -0.32 11.94 4.71
N VAL A 31 -1.56 11.61 5.01
CA VAL A 31 -1.94 10.42 5.77
C VAL A 31 -2.86 9.56 4.92
N PHE A 32 -2.62 8.25 4.92
CA PHE A 32 -3.52 7.26 4.33
C PHE A 32 -3.75 6.11 5.32
N ILE A 33 -4.80 5.33 5.08
CA ILE A 33 -5.19 4.23 5.98
C ILE A 33 -4.69 2.90 5.43
N VAL A 34 -4.06 2.12 6.33
CA VAL A 34 -3.81 0.70 6.14
C VAL A 34 -5.00 -0.07 6.73
N CYS A 35 -5.80 -0.67 5.86
CA CYS A 35 -7.10 -1.26 6.23
C CYS A 35 -6.97 -2.57 7.00
N ASP A 36 -5.92 -3.35 6.72
CA ASP A 36 -5.58 -4.59 7.39
C ASP A 36 -4.13 -5.01 7.13
N ARG A 37 -3.71 -6.06 7.85
CA ARG A 37 -2.45 -6.75 7.59
C ARG A 37 -2.61 -7.70 6.41
N GLY A 38 -1.50 -7.93 5.72
CA GLY A 38 -1.46 -8.75 4.51
C GLY A 38 -1.50 -10.26 4.75
N ASP A 39 -1.33 -10.75 5.98
CA ASP A 39 -1.27 -12.20 6.27
C ASP A 39 -2.52 -12.97 5.80
N ARG A 40 -3.68 -12.30 5.78
CA ARG A 40 -4.95 -12.86 5.28
C ARG A 40 -4.95 -13.17 3.78
N TYR A 41 -4.02 -12.59 3.03
CA TYR A 41 -3.96 -12.70 1.57
C TYR A 41 -2.84 -13.64 1.10
N LEU A 42 -2.13 -14.32 2.00
CA LEU A 42 -1.08 -15.27 1.63
C LEU A 42 -1.60 -16.43 0.79
N SER A 43 -2.84 -16.88 1.03
CA SER A 43 -3.46 -17.99 0.30
C SER A 43 -4.10 -17.58 -1.03
N THR A 44 -4.22 -16.30 -1.33
CA THR A 44 -4.91 -15.82 -2.54
C THR A 44 -3.96 -15.68 -3.74
N GLY A 45 -2.66 -15.93 -3.54
CA GLY A 45 -1.63 -15.69 -4.55
C GLY A 45 -1.25 -14.21 -4.71
N LEU A 46 -1.81 -13.31 -3.90
CA LEU A 46 -1.52 -11.87 -3.97
C LEU A 46 -0.02 -11.55 -3.84
N TYR A 47 0.71 -12.35 -3.05
CA TYR A 47 2.14 -12.22 -2.84
C TYR A 47 2.95 -13.31 -3.55
N ALA A 48 2.35 -14.01 -4.52
CA ALA A 48 3.11 -14.97 -5.32
C ALA A 48 4.28 -14.24 -6.00
N PRO A 49 5.48 -14.83 -6.01
CA PRO A 49 6.62 -14.22 -6.71
C PRO A 49 6.28 -14.09 -8.20
N GLU A 50 6.60 -12.93 -8.78
CA GLU A 50 6.52 -12.75 -10.23
C GLU A 50 7.51 -13.72 -10.89
N SER A 51 7.03 -14.47 -11.89
CA SER A 51 7.82 -15.46 -12.64
C SER A 51 8.82 -14.82 -13.58
#